data_AF-A0A6L3AFH3-F1
#
_entry.id   AF-A0A6L3AFH3-F1
#
_cell.length_a   1.000
_cell.length_b   1.000
_cell.length_c   1.000
_cell.angle_alpha   90.00
_cell.angle_beta   90.00
_cell.angle_gamma   90.00
#
_symmetry.space_group_name_H-M   'P 1'
#
loop_
_entity.id
_entity.type
_entity.pdbx_description
1 polymer ?
#
loop_
_entity_poly.entity_id
_entity_poly.type
_entity_poly.pdbx_seq_one_letter_code
_entity_poly.pdbx_strand_id
1 'polypeptide(L)'
;MIRPSTAAVTNAPASWRYSRRARPTRSGATVARSSLRRPQRSLLRSLRPFSRATGRLCARTTWASFARKRTTPATFSNTSNSEGRDGEDLALLIDMHCHTGWGSGDSHTDPNVLIEQAKAYGLDGLCITEHNQVWDQKRIEQLADKHDFLLLGGMEVDTSDYGHVLVYGLRQPRRFQRFPTVAELRRMVDEAGGAMVLAHPFRKREKPPGADFNKGRAREMLEEALDLWVFDHVDAVEVHNGLAGGIERAFAGAVAEGRELPTTGGSDTHRHPEVGATFTVFADGIRTERDLVDAIRGGLMHGGDWASEGIPDRRHDNVVKRHHSANGKGNS
;
A
#
# COMPACT_ATOMS: atom_id res chain seq x y z
N MET A 1 6.43 -53.79 21.58
CA MET A 1 5.64 -53.70 20.34
C MET A 1 4.27 -53.10 20.66
N ILE A 2 3.92 -52.03 19.92
CA ILE A 2 2.58 -51.73 19.38
C ILE A 2 1.45 -51.26 20.35
N ARG A 3 1.36 -49.93 20.42
CA ARG A 3 0.21 -48.96 20.43
C ARG A 3 -1.14 -49.41 19.77
N PRO A 4 -2.26 -48.61 19.75
CA PRO A 4 -3.24 -48.27 20.82
C PRO A 4 -4.72 -48.31 20.27
N SER A 5 -5.73 -47.78 20.98
CA SER A 5 -7.04 -47.40 20.36
C SER A 5 -7.75 -46.31 21.19
N THR A 6 -7.74 -45.07 20.70
CA THR A 6 -8.87 -44.25 20.19
C THR A 6 -9.85 -43.67 21.21
N ALA A 7 -9.78 -42.34 21.38
CA ALA A 7 -10.95 -41.50 21.68
C ALA A 7 -10.86 -40.25 20.79
N ALA A 8 -11.93 -40.03 20.02
CA ALA A 8 -12.10 -38.91 19.10
C ALA A 8 -12.51 -37.64 19.87
N VAL A 9 -11.92 -36.50 19.51
CA VAL A 9 -12.38 -35.17 19.93
C VAL A 9 -12.84 -34.43 18.68
N THR A 10 -14.14 -34.16 18.61
CA THR A 10 -14.75 -33.26 17.65
C THR A 10 -14.69 -31.83 18.21
N ASN A 11 -14.10 -30.90 17.47
CA ASN A 11 -14.17 -29.46 17.76
C ASN A 11 -14.97 -28.78 16.65
N ALA A 12 -16.08 -28.15 17.03
CA ALA A 12 -16.82 -27.17 16.23
C ALA A 12 -16.36 -25.75 16.63
N PRO A 13 -16.36 -24.77 15.69
CA PRO A 13 -15.82 -23.43 15.96
C PRO A 13 -16.80 -22.54 16.73
N ALA A 14 -16.26 -21.81 17.70
CA ALA A 14 -16.97 -20.84 18.54
C ALA A 14 -17.27 -19.54 17.78
N SER A 15 -18.56 -19.19 17.68
CA SER A 15 -19.04 -17.89 17.24
C SER A 15 -18.82 -16.82 18.32
N TRP A 16 -18.12 -15.73 18.00
CA TRP A 16 -17.95 -14.59 18.90
C TRP A 16 -19.17 -13.66 18.84
N ARG A 17 -19.93 -13.59 19.95
CA ARG A 17 -20.98 -12.58 20.17
C ARG A 17 -20.40 -11.42 20.99
N TYR A 18 -20.39 -10.22 20.42
CA TYR A 18 -20.02 -9.01 21.15
C TYR A 18 -21.14 -8.61 22.14
N SER A 19 -20.83 -8.55 23.43
CA SER A 19 -21.76 -8.10 24.47
C SER A 19 -21.66 -6.57 24.63
N ARG A 20 -22.82 -5.89 24.55
CA ARG A 20 -22.95 -4.46 24.82
C ARG A 20 -22.74 -4.22 26.33
N ARG A 21 -21.71 -3.46 26.72
CA ARG A 21 -21.59 -2.96 28.10
C ARG A 21 -22.32 -1.63 28.28
N ALA A 22 -23.00 -1.55 29.41
CA ALA A 22 -23.88 -0.48 29.85
C ALA A 22 -23.12 0.80 30.28
N ARG A 23 -23.81 1.94 30.16
CA ARG A 23 -23.37 3.27 30.63
C ARG A 23 -23.42 3.35 32.17
N PRO A 24 -22.47 4.02 32.84
CA PRO A 24 -22.63 4.42 34.23
C PRO A 24 -23.43 5.72 34.37
N THR A 25 -24.21 5.80 35.44
CA THR A 25 -25.06 6.91 35.86
C THR A 25 -24.28 8.02 36.56
N ARG A 26 -24.83 9.23 36.48
CA ARG A 26 -24.34 10.49 37.08
C ARG A 26 -24.33 10.44 38.62
N SER A 27 -23.28 10.98 39.22
CA SER A 27 -23.33 11.68 40.51
C SER A 27 -22.68 13.07 40.35
N GLY A 28 -23.29 14.06 41.00
CA GLY A 28 -23.01 15.47 40.76
C GLY A 28 -21.82 16.02 41.55
N ALA A 29 -21.15 17.00 40.95
CA ALA A 29 -20.39 18.02 41.66
C ALA A 29 -20.47 19.32 40.86
N THR A 30 -20.93 20.37 41.54
CA THR A 30 -21.15 21.73 41.06
C THR A 30 -19.82 22.47 40.97
N VAL A 31 -19.42 22.95 39.78
CA VAL A 31 -18.42 24.04 39.67
C VAL A 31 -18.74 24.97 38.49
N ALA A 32 -18.52 26.25 38.75
CA ALA A 32 -18.80 27.48 38.03
C ALA A 32 -18.76 27.49 36.49
N ARG A 33 -19.72 28.22 35.93
CA ARG A 33 -19.80 28.63 34.51
C ARG A 33 -18.70 29.64 34.18
N SER A 34 -17.93 29.38 33.12
CA SER A 34 -17.29 30.44 32.33
C SER A 34 -17.73 30.30 30.87
N SER A 35 -18.19 31.42 30.33
CA SER A 35 -18.77 31.56 29.00
C SER A 35 -17.68 31.72 27.94
N LEU A 36 -17.54 30.77 27.03
CA LEU A 36 -16.83 30.97 25.78
C LEU A 36 -17.69 30.47 24.61
N ARG A 37 -18.02 31.44 23.75
CA ARG A 37 -18.88 31.31 22.57
C ARG A 37 -18.22 30.40 21.52
N ARG A 38 -18.95 29.43 20.99
CA ARG A 38 -18.63 28.74 19.73
C ARG A 38 -19.32 29.45 18.56
N PRO A 39 -18.63 29.77 17.45
CA PRO A 39 -19.30 30.27 16.26
C PRO A 39 -19.86 29.11 15.44
N GLN A 40 -21.17 29.13 15.19
CA GLN A 40 -21.79 28.36 14.11
C GLN A 40 -21.33 28.95 12.77
N ARG A 41 -20.78 28.12 11.89
CA ARG A 41 -20.67 28.45 10.46
C ARG A 41 -21.64 27.56 9.68
N SER A 42 -22.75 28.18 9.31
CA SER A 42 -23.63 27.74 8.23
C SER A 42 -22.90 27.91 6.90
N LEU A 43 -22.86 26.90 6.05
CA LEU A 43 -22.72 27.03 4.59
C LEU A 43 -23.07 25.69 3.93
N LEU A 44 -24.36 25.45 3.74
CA LEU A 44 -24.88 24.50 2.76
C LEU A 44 -25.80 25.29 1.83
N ARG A 45 -25.31 25.62 0.64
CA ARG A 45 -26.20 25.99 -0.48
C ARG A 45 -25.58 25.59 -1.82
N SER A 46 -26.40 24.88 -2.57
CA SER A 46 -26.36 24.48 -3.98
C SER A 46 -25.35 23.42 -4.42
N LEU A 47 -25.81 22.17 -4.48
CA LEU A 47 -25.42 21.23 -5.54
C LEU A 47 -26.63 21.05 -6.47
N ARG A 48 -26.45 21.36 -7.76
CA ARG A 48 -27.34 20.98 -8.86
C ARG A 48 -26.76 19.76 -9.58
N PRO A 49 -27.59 18.97 -10.30
CA PRO A 49 -27.27 17.58 -10.62
C PRO A 49 -26.24 17.43 -11.74
N PHE A 50 -25.54 16.31 -11.68
CA PHE A 50 -24.58 15.78 -12.65
C PHE A 50 -25.10 15.88 -14.10
N SER A 51 -24.34 16.56 -14.96
CA SER A 51 -24.41 16.42 -16.41
C SER A 51 -23.03 16.11 -16.95
N ARG A 52 -22.96 15.10 -17.82
CA ARG A 52 -21.77 14.65 -18.55
C ARG A 52 -21.12 15.82 -19.29
N ALA A 53 -19.83 16.06 -19.03
CA ALA A 53 -18.93 16.70 -19.96
C ALA A 53 -17.49 16.28 -19.65
N THR A 54 -16.84 15.76 -20.68
CA THR A 54 -15.40 15.53 -20.81
C THR A 54 -14.59 16.79 -20.47
N GLY A 55 -13.52 16.65 -19.70
CA GLY A 55 -12.59 17.74 -19.48
C GLY A 55 -11.42 17.34 -18.59
N ARG A 56 -10.24 17.16 -19.21
CA ARG A 56 -8.94 17.15 -18.52
C ARG A 56 -8.83 18.41 -17.67
N LEU A 57 -8.59 18.26 -16.38
CA LEU A 57 -7.98 19.29 -15.56
C LEU A 57 -7.06 18.60 -14.54
N CYS A 58 -5.86 18.25 -15.01
CA CYS A 58 -4.76 17.85 -14.15
C CYS A 58 -4.24 19.11 -13.45
N ALA A 59 -4.19 19.08 -12.12
CA ALA A 59 -3.66 20.14 -11.29
C ALA A 59 -2.12 20.23 -11.45
N ARG A 60 -1.67 20.87 -12.53
CA ARG A 60 -0.27 21.27 -12.75
C ARG A 60 0.01 22.60 -12.03
N THR A 61 0.16 22.56 -10.71
CA THR A 61 0.81 23.65 -9.94
C THR A 61 1.08 23.09 -8.54
N THR A 62 2.16 22.34 -8.34
CA THR A 62 3.30 22.79 -7.48
C THR A 62 4.65 22.12 -7.80
N TRP A 63 4.77 21.34 -8.87
CA TRP A 63 5.89 20.41 -9.08
C TRP A 63 7.25 21.01 -9.50
N ALA A 64 7.34 22.30 -9.85
CA ALA A 64 8.52 22.86 -10.52
C ALA A 64 9.68 23.33 -9.60
N SER A 65 9.64 23.13 -8.28
CA SER A 65 10.53 23.87 -7.35
C SER A 65 11.64 23.07 -6.66
N PHE A 66 11.77 21.77 -6.89
CA PHE A 66 12.62 20.90 -6.04
C PHE A 66 13.77 20.20 -6.77
N ALA A 67 14.36 20.82 -7.80
CA ALA A 67 15.66 20.38 -8.33
C ALA A 67 16.80 21.22 -7.71
N ARG A 68 17.31 20.82 -6.54
CA ARG A 68 18.57 21.38 -6.00
C ARG A 68 19.73 20.42 -6.24
N LYS A 69 20.70 20.90 -7.02
CA LYS A 69 22.02 20.29 -7.26
C LYS A 69 22.70 19.95 -5.92
N ARG A 70 22.98 18.67 -5.69
CA ARG A 70 23.97 18.21 -4.70
C ARG A 70 24.90 17.21 -5.38
N THR A 71 26.18 17.41 -5.15
CA THR A 71 27.32 16.63 -5.66
C THR A 71 27.25 15.17 -5.20
N THR A 72 27.43 14.28 -6.17
CA THR A 72 27.29 12.82 -6.11
C THR A 72 28.49 12.10 -5.50
N PRO A 73 28.31 11.14 -4.59
CA PRO A 73 29.16 9.95 -4.54
C PRO A 73 28.58 8.85 -5.47
N ALA A 74 29.47 8.06 -6.09
CA ALA A 74 29.24 6.99 -7.06
C ALA A 74 27.78 6.57 -7.30
N THR A 75 27.19 7.10 -8.38
CA THR A 75 25.79 6.91 -8.76
C THR A 75 25.58 5.65 -9.58
N PHE A 76 24.59 4.83 -9.18
CA PHE A 76 23.83 3.99 -10.10
C PHE A 76 23.30 4.88 -11.25
N SER A 77 23.67 4.56 -12.50
CA SER A 77 23.06 5.18 -13.67
C SER A 77 21.72 4.51 -13.91
N ASN A 78 20.62 5.21 -13.62
CA ASN A 78 19.26 4.71 -13.73
C ASN A 78 18.75 4.61 -15.19
N THR A 79 19.63 4.24 -16.14
CA THR A 79 19.38 4.33 -17.58
C THR A 79 18.84 3.04 -18.20
N SER A 80 18.76 1.93 -17.48
CA SER A 80 18.64 0.59 -18.10
C SER A 80 17.23 0.15 -18.53
N ASN A 81 16.15 0.88 -18.19
CA ASN A 81 14.78 0.49 -18.59
C ASN A 81 13.98 1.57 -19.36
N SER A 82 14.64 2.65 -19.78
CA SER A 82 14.01 3.75 -20.54
C SER A 82 13.68 3.43 -22.00
N GLU A 83 14.01 2.23 -22.49
CA GLU A 83 13.73 1.83 -23.88
C GLU A 83 12.22 1.80 -24.17
N GLY A 84 11.77 2.85 -24.86
CA GLY A 84 10.39 3.06 -25.31
C GLY A 84 9.56 4.05 -24.50
N ARG A 85 10.16 4.87 -23.63
CA ARG A 85 9.50 6.07 -23.07
C ARG A 85 10.18 7.32 -23.61
N ASP A 86 9.55 7.99 -24.58
CA ASP A 86 10.14 9.14 -25.26
C ASP A 86 10.10 10.41 -24.36
N GLY A 87 11.27 10.89 -23.93
CA GLY A 87 11.65 12.31 -24.07
C GLY A 87 11.15 13.39 -23.09
N GLU A 88 10.36 13.12 -22.05
CA GLU A 88 10.09 14.11 -20.98
C GLU A 88 10.34 13.46 -19.61
N ASP A 89 10.99 14.21 -18.69
CA ASP A 89 11.36 13.84 -17.30
C ASP A 89 10.68 12.53 -16.82
N LEU A 90 11.38 11.40 -17.03
CA LEU A 90 10.77 10.09 -16.93
C LEU A 90 10.39 9.79 -15.49
N ALA A 91 9.09 9.84 -15.22
CA ALA A 91 8.54 9.41 -13.95
C ALA A 91 8.94 7.95 -13.66
N LEU A 92 9.35 7.69 -12.41
CA LEU A 92 9.68 6.35 -11.93
C LEU A 92 8.39 5.61 -11.58
N LEU A 93 8.26 4.38 -12.09
CA LEU A 93 7.18 3.47 -11.75
C LEU A 93 7.68 2.42 -10.76
N ILE A 94 7.18 2.48 -9.53
CA ILE A 94 7.59 1.56 -8.47
C ILE A 94 6.39 0.79 -7.96
N ASP A 95 6.44 -0.54 -8.02
CA ASP A 95 5.45 -1.37 -7.37
C ASP A 95 5.74 -1.43 -5.86
N MET A 96 4.92 -0.74 -5.06
CA MET A 96 5.18 -0.55 -3.64
C MET A 96 4.69 -1.70 -2.75
N HIS A 97 3.97 -2.68 -3.29
CA HIS A 97 3.33 -3.73 -2.49
C HIS A 97 3.54 -5.10 -3.13
N CYS A 98 4.61 -5.80 -2.74
CA CYS A 98 4.94 -7.11 -3.28
C CYS A 98 5.28 -8.14 -2.20
N HIS A 99 4.73 -9.34 -2.34
CA HIS A 99 5.02 -10.49 -1.48
C HIS A 99 5.82 -11.56 -2.22
N THR A 100 6.71 -12.25 -1.51
CA THR A 100 7.51 -13.34 -2.08
C THR A 100 7.39 -14.61 -1.25
N GLY A 101 7.84 -15.74 -1.81
CA GLY A 101 7.83 -17.02 -1.09
C GLY A 101 8.90 -17.16 -0.01
N TRP A 102 9.69 -16.11 0.26
CA TRP A 102 10.78 -16.15 1.25
C TRP A 102 10.44 -15.42 2.56
N GLY A 103 9.26 -14.81 2.67
CA GLY A 103 8.83 -14.09 3.86
C GLY A 103 7.32 -14.12 4.13
N SER A 104 6.48 -14.30 3.11
CA SER A 104 5.05 -14.50 3.31
C SER A 104 4.62 -15.96 3.12
N GLY A 105 3.67 -16.40 3.94
CA GLY A 105 3.13 -17.77 3.91
C GLY A 105 2.14 -18.03 2.77
N ASP A 106 1.69 -16.98 2.10
CA ASP A 106 0.69 -17.01 1.03
C ASP A 106 1.26 -16.72 -0.37
N SER A 107 2.49 -16.21 -0.47
CA SER A 107 3.21 -16.07 -1.74
C SER A 107 4.15 -17.26 -1.97
N HIS A 108 4.29 -17.69 -3.22
CA HIS A 108 5.23 -18.74 -3.63
C HIS A 108 6.22 -18.23 -4.67
N THR A 109 6.31 -16.91 -4.82
CA THR A 109 7.07 -16.26 -5.88
C THR A 109 8.55 -16.18 -5.52
N ASP A 110 9.41 -16.61 -6.45
CA ASP A 110 10.86 -16.42 -6.30
C ASP A 110 11.16 -14.93 -6.54
N PRO A 111 11.86 -14.23 -5.62
CA PRO A 111 12.18 -12.82 -5.78
C PRO A 111 12.97 -12.51 -7.06
N ASN A 112 13.81 -13.42 -7.54
CA ASN A 112 14.55 -13.22 -8.79
C ASN A 112 13.58 -13.17 -9.98
N VAL A 113 12.60 -14.08 -10.01
CA VAL A 113 11.58 -14.11 -11.06
C VAL A 113 10.69 -12.87 -10.96
N LEU A 114 10.34 -12.45 -9.74
CA LEU A 114 9.56 -11.22 -9.52
C LEU A 114 10.27 -10.00 -10.10
N ILE A 115 11.57 -9.84 -9.83
CA ILE A 115 12.38 -8.70 -10.30
C ILE A 115 12.49 -8.72 -11.82
N GLU A 116 12.88 -9.85 -12.41
CA GLU A 116 12.97 -9.98 -13.88
C GLU A 116 11.64 -9.69 -14.55
N GLN A 117 10.54 -10.12 -13.92
CA GLN A 117 9.21 -9.88 -14.43
C GLN A 117 8.81 -8.40 -14.38
N ALA A 118 9.07 -7.73 -13.26
CA ALA A 118 8.87 -6.29 -13.11
C ALA A 118 9.67 -5.49 -14.15
N LYS A 119 10.94 -5.86 -14.36
CA LYS A 119 11.79 -5.26 -15.39
C LYS A 119 11.23 -5.43 -16.79
N ALA A 120 10.81 -6.65 -17.15
CA ALA A 120 10.26 -6.94 -18.47
C ALA A 120 8.96 -6.19 -18.76
N TYR A 121 8.20 -5.84 -17.72
CA TYR A 121 7.01 -5.00 -17.83
C TYR A 121 7.34 -3.51 -17.96
N GLY A 122 8.58 -3.13 -17.64
CA GLY A 122 9.06 -1.76 -17.68
C GLY A 122 8.92 -1.02 -16.35
N LEU A 123 8.71 -1.70 -15.23
CA LEU A 123 8.84 -1.02 -13.93
C LEU A 123 10.29 -0.56 -13.71
N ASP A 124 10.45 0.48 -12.90
CA ASP A 124 11.74 1.06 -12.53
C ASP A 124 12.21 0.58 -11.16
N GLY A 125 11.29 0.13 -10.31
CA GLY A 125 11.60 -0.45 -9.01
C GLY A 125 10.48 -1.28 -8.40
N LEU A 126 10.79 -1.95 -7.30
CA LEU A 126 9.80 -2.64 -6.47
C LEU A 126 10.15 -2.61 -4.98
N CYS A 127 9.13 -2.69 -4.13
CA CYS A 127 9.27 -2.83 -2.69
C CYS A 127 8.86 -4.24 -2.24
N ILE A 128 9.71 -4.90 -1.47
CA ILE A 128 9.37 -6.17 -0.80
C ILE A 128 8.69 -5.85 0.54
N THR A 129 7.43 -6.25 0.69
CA THR A 129 6.55 -5.85 1.81
C THR A 129 5.85 -7.05 2.44
N GLU A 130 6.63 -8.05 2.84
CA GLU A 130 6.07 -9.28 3.42
C GLU A 130 5.23 -9.03 4.68
N HIS A 131 4.30 -9.94 4.95
CA HIS A 131 3.47 -9.92 6.14
C HIS A 131 4.29 -9.97 7.44
N ASN A 132 4.18 -8.90 8.23
CA ASN A 132 4.68 -8.78 9.61
C ASN A 132 6.19 -9.01 9.78
N GLN A 133 6.95 -8.99 8.69
CA GLN A 133 8.38 -9.24 8.68
C GLN A 133 9.09 -8.36 7.64
N VAL A 134 10.14 -7.66 8.06
CA VAL A 134 11.00 -6.92 7.15
C VAL A 134 12.17 -7.80 6.75
N TRP A 135 12.58 -7.70 5.49
CA TRP A 135 13.75 -8.41 5.01
C TRP A 135 15.05 -7.89 5.61
N ASP A 136 16.04 -8.78 5.65
CA ASP A 136 17.40 -8.35 5.92
C ASP A 136 17.89 -7.41 4.81
N GLN A 137 18.36 -6.24 5.20
CA GLN A 137 18.74 -5.19 4.25
C GLN A 137 19.87 -5.63 3.31
N LYS A 138 20.82 -6.45 3.80
CA LYS A 138 21.91 -6.97 2.96
C LYS A 138 21.36 -7.88 1.86
N ARG A 139 20.26 -8.60 2.12
CA ARG A 139 19.62 -9.45 1.11
C ARG A 139 18.94 -8.62 0.03
N ILE A 140 18.31 -7.50 0.41
CA ILE A 140 17.74 -6.54 -0.54
C ILE A 140 18.85 -5.96 -1.43
N GLU A 141 19.94 -5.49 -0.84
CA GLU A 141 21.11 -4.95 -1.57
C GLU A 141 21.72 -5.97 -2.53
N GLN A 142 21.92 -7.21 -2.09
CA GLN A 142 22.44 -8.28 -2.94
C GLN A 142 21.56 -8.58 -4.15
N LEU A 143 20.24 -8.52 -4.01
CA LEU A 143 19.31 -8.70 -5.14
C LEU A 143 19.28 -7.46 -6.04
N ALA A 144 19.29 -6.26 -5.46
CA ALA A 144 19.37 -5.00 -6.21
C ALA A 144 20.61 -5.00 -7.11
N ASP A 145 21.78 -5.31 -6.56
CA ASP A 145 23.06 -5.38 -7.28
C ASP A 145 23.05 -6.49 -8.34
N LYS A 146 22.54 -7.67 -7.99
CA LYS A 146 22.49 -8.81 -8.91
C LYS A 146 21.67 -8.50 -10.16
N HIS A 147 20.56 -7.79 -10.00
CA HIS A 147 19.61 -7.54 -11.07
C HIS A 147 19.76 -6.16 -11.71
N ASP A 148 20.65 -5.30 -11.21
CA ASP A 148 20.74 -3.89 -11.60
C ASP A 148 19.34 -3.24 -11.61
N PHE A 149 18.68 -3.26 -10.45
CA PHE A 149 17.27 -2.86 -10.32
C PHE A 149 17.00 -2.20 -8.97
N LEU A 150 16.16 -1.16 -8.94
CA LEU A 150 15.78 -0.50 -7.70
C LEU A 150 14.89 -1.45 -6.86
N LEU A 151 15.50 -2.04 -5.84
CA LEU A 151 14.81 -2.90 -4.89
C LEU A 151 14.84 -2.27 -3.50
N LEU A 152 13.66 -2.00 -2.94
CA LEU A 152 13.50 -1.39 -1.63
C LEU A 152 12.83 -2.38 -0.66
N GLY A 153 13.07 -2.16 0.63
CA GLY A 153 12.45 -2.92 1.71
C GLY A 153 11.25 -2.18 2.30
N GLY A 154 10.29 -2.95 2.78
CA GLY A 154 9.19 -2.48 3.62
C GLY A 154 8.59 -3.67 4.38
N MET A 155 7.39 -3.48 4.91
CA MET A 155 6.64 -4.53 5.59
C MET A 155 5.14 -4.25 5.48
N GLU A 156 4.32 -5.26 5.22
CA GLU A 156 2.87 -5.16 5.39
C GLU A 156 2.51 -5.67 6.79
N VAL A 157 2.07 -4.78 7.68
CA VAL A 157 1.77 -5.12 9.08
C VAL A 157 0.28 -5.37 9.24
N ASP A 158 -0.07 -6.57 9.74
CA ASP A 158 -1.40 -6.83 10.28
C ASP A 158 -1.56 -6.04 11.58
N THR A 159 -2.58 -5.20 11.62
CA THR A 159 -2.98 -4.49 12.84
C THR A 159 -4.13 -5.21 13.53
N SER A 160 -4.11 -5.19 14.86
CA SER A 160 -5.09 -5.88 15.69
C SER A 160 -6.49 -5.23 15.69
N ASP A 161 -6.59 -3.98 15.23
CA ASP A 161 -7.77 -3.13 15.37
C ASP A 161 -8.30 -2.49 14.08
N TYR A 162 -7.69 -2.76 12.91
CA TYR A 162 -8.22 -2.28 11.63
C TYR A 162 -8.00 -3.26 10.46
N GLY A 163 -6.75 -3.44 10.03
CA GLY A 163 -6.40 -4.10 8.79
C GLY A 163 -4.91 -4.06 8.51
N HIS A 164 -4.52 -4.04 7.24
CA HIS A 164 -3.11 -4.00 6.86
C HIS A 164 -2.60 -2.57 6.68
N VAL A 165 -1.36 -2.34 7.10
CA VAL A 165 -0.65 -1.07 6.89
C VAL A 165 0.73 -1.40 6.34
N LEU A 166 1.05 -0.84 5.17
CA LEU A 166 2.40 -0.86 4.64
C LEU A 166 3.25 0.13 5.43
N VAL A 167 4.45 -0.29 5.81
CA VAL A 167 5.43 0.55 6.50
C VAL A 167 6.76 0.53 5.78
N TYR A 168 7.36 1.72 5.66
CA TYR A 168 8.68 1.93 5.07
C TYR A 168 9.57 2.67 6.07
N GLY A 169 10.86 2.30 6.14
CA GLY A 169 11.79 2.85 7.11
C GLY A 169 11.75 2.20 8.50
N LEU A 170 10.87 1.21 8.74
CA LEU A 170 10.81 0.47 9.99
C LEU A 170 11.64 -0.82 9.91
N ARG A 171 12.79 -0.85 10.58
CA ARG A 171 13.72 -2.01 10.55
C ARG A 171 13.63 -2.92 11.77
N GLN A 172 12.99 -2.45 12.85
CA GLN A 172 12.77 -3.22 14.07
C GLN A 172 11.33 -3.03 14.58
N PRO A 173 10.71 -4.07 15.15
CA PRO A 173 11.21 -5.45 15.20
C PRO A 173 11.31 -6.06 13.79
N ARG A 174 12.29 -6.96 13.56
CA ARG A 174 12.41 -7.65 12.26
C ARG A 174 11.17 -8.47 11.91
N ARG A 175 10.50 -9.02 12.92
CA ARG A 175 9.24 -9.75 12.81
C ARG A 175 8.36 -9.44 14.01
N PHE A 176 7.10 -9.13 13.77
CA PHE A 176 6.13 -8.94 14.84
C PHE A 176 5.70 -10.30 15.43
N GLN A 177 5.80 -10.43 16.76
CA GLN A 177 5.30 -11.60 17.49
C GLN A 177 3.82 -11.45 17.89
N ARG A 178 3.33 -10.21 17.93
CA ARG A 178 1.92 -9.86 18.07
C ARG A 178 1.61 -8.73 17.10
N PHE A 179 0.37 -8.67 16.65
CA PHE A 179 -0.13 -7.57 15.84
C PHE A 179 -0.26 -6.30 16.71
N PRO A 180 0.42 -5.20 16.37
CA PRO A 180 0.25 -3.93 17.07
C PRO A 180 -1.14 -3.35 16.77
N THR A 181 -1.59 -2.39 17.57
CA THR A 181 -2.65 -1.47 17.10
C THR A 181 -2.10 -0.49 16.07
N VAL A 182 -2.94 0.12 15.24
CA VAL A 182 -2.49 1.18 14.31
C VAL A 182 -1.76 2.30 15.07
N ALA A 183 -2.27 2.70 16.24
CA ALA A 183 -1.66 3.74 17.05
C ALA A 183 -0.31 3.33 17.66
N GLU A 184 -0.13 2.06 18.04
CA GLU A 184 1.18 1.52 18.44
C GLU A 184 2.16 1.54 17.28
N LEU A 185 1.73 1.08 16.10
CA LEU A 185 2.55 1.05 14.90
C LEU A 185 2.98 2.46 14.48
N ARG A 186 2.07 3.43 14.49
CA ARG A 186 2.37 4.85 14.21
C ARG A 186 3.51 5.39 15.05
N ARG A 187 3.50 5.13 16.37
CA ARG A 187 4.58 5.57 17.27
C ARG A 187 5.92 4.93 16.89
N MET A 188 5.95 3.62 16.64
CA MET A 188 7.17 2.92 16.23
C MET A 188 7.71 3.48 14.90
N VAL A 189 6.83 3.75 13.93
CA VAL A 189 7.22 4.30 12.62
C VAL A 189 7.71 5.74 12.75
N ASP A 190 7.10 6.57 13.59
CA ASP A 190 7.60 7.93 13.87
C ASP A 190 8.99 7.90 14.52
N GLU A 191 9.20 7.05 15.51
CA GLU A 191 10.51 6.89 16.18
C GLU A 191 11.60 6.42 15.20
N ALA A 192 11.25 5.57 14.24
CA ALA A 192 12.13 5.15 13.17
C ALA A 192 12.29 6.18 12.03
N GLY A 193 11.51 7.27 12.06
CA GLY A 193 11.48 8.28 11.01
C GLY A 193 10.95 7.77 9.67
N GLY A 194 10.08 6.75 9.69
CA GLY A 194 9.48 6.09 8.54
C GLY A 194 8.14 6.69 8.08
N ALA A 195 7.42 5.93 7.25
CA ALA A 195 6.10 6.29 6.73
C ALA A 195 5.11 5.11 6.79
N MET A 196 3.82 5.43 6.91
CA MET A 196 2.70 4.47 6.90
C MET A 196 1.77 4.72 5.72
N VAL A 197 1.41 3.65 5.02
CA VAL A 197 0.41 3.67 3.94
C VAL A 197 -0.69 2.67 4.25
N LEU A 198 -1.94 3.13 4.28
CA LEU A 198 -3.07 2.24 4.54
C LEU A 198 -3.29 1.31 3.35
N ALA A 199 -3.03 0.01 3.52
CA ALA A 199 -3.12 -0.98 2.45
C ALA A 199 -4.58 -1.40 2.24
N HIS A 200 -4.99 -1.51 0.96
CA HIS A 200 -6.32 -1.97 0.51
C HIS A 200 -7.45 -1.71 1.56
N PRO A 201 -7.73 -0.43 1.87
CA PRO A 201 -8.34 0.04 3.13
C PRO A 201 -9.73 -0.53 3.45
N PHE A 202 -10.41 -1.14 2.48
CA PHE A 202 -11.78 -1.62 2.60
C PHE A 202 -11.94 -3.13 2.37
N ARG A 203 -10.85 -3.87 2.12
CA ARG A 203 -10.90 -5.31 1.82
C ARG A 203 -11.36 -6.16 2.99
N LYS A 204 -10.83 -5.92 4.19
CA LYS A 204 -11.16 -6.70 5.40
C LYS A 204 -12.41 -6.20 6.14
N ARG A 205 -13.17 -5.24 5.59
CA ARG A 205 -14.41 -4.79 6.23
C ARG A 205 -15.52 -5.81 6.03
N GLU A 206 -16.37 -5.98 7.04
CA GLU A 206 -17.54 -6.90 7.01
C GLU A 206 -18.46 -6.69 5.79
N LYS A 207 -18.39 -5.51 5.16
CA LYS A 207 -19.07 -5.17 3.91
C LYS A 207 -18.11 -4.40 3.00
N PRO A 208 -17.38 -5.07 2.09
CA PRO A 208 -16.65 -4.35 1.06
C PRO A 208 -17.63 -3.53 0.22
N PRO A 209 -17.23 -2.35 -0.29
CA PRO A 209 -18.14 -1.37 -0.90
C PRO A 209 -19.02 -1.94 -2.03
N GLY A 210 -18.62 -3.03 -2.69
CA GLY A 210 -19.36 -3.63 -3.81
C GLY A 210 -20.84 -3.96 -3.55
N ALA A 211 -21.20 -4.57 -2.41
CA ALA A 211 -22.57 -5.04 -2.18
C ALA A 211 -23.57 -3.93 -1.80
N ASP A 212 -23.08 -2.83 -1.24
CA ASP A 212 -23.90 -1.73 -0.72
C ASP A 212 -23.87 -0.47 -1.61
N PHE A 213 -22.83 -0.28 -2.43
CA PHE A 213 -22.78 0.80 -3.44
C PHE A 213 -23.96 0.74 -4.41
N ASN A 214 -24.33 -0.47 -4.86
CA ASN A 214 -25.42 -0.68 -5.80
C ASN A 214 -26.83 -0.46 -5.21
N LYS A 215 -26.94 -0.22 -3.89
CA LYS A 215 -28.21 0.04 -3.19
C LYS A 215 -28.45 1.53 -2.91
N GLY A 216 -27.68 2.43 -3.53
CA GLY A 216 -27.85 3.88 -3.39
C GLY A 216 -27.30 4.47 -2.08
N ARG A 217 -26.54 3.69 -1.29
CA ARG A 217 -25.94 4.16 -0.02
C ARG A 217 -24.53 4.73 -0.15
N ALA A 218 -24.05 4.91 -1.38
CA ALA A 218 -22.67 5.35 -1.66
C ALA A 218 -22.28 6.63 -0.90
N ARG A 219 -23.19 7.60 -0.78
CA ARG A 219 -22.94 8.86 -0.05
C ARG A 219 -22.79 8.63 1.46
N GLU A 220 -23.71 7.92 2.08
CA GLU A 220 -23.66 7.58 3.51
C GLU A 220 -22.38 6.81 3.82
N MET A 221 -22.03 5.82 3.00
CA MET A 221 -20.80 5.05 3.15
C MET A 221 -19.54 5.89 3.02
N LEU A 222 -19.54 6.88 2.10
CA LEU A 222 -18.43 7.82 1.98
C LEU A 222 -18.32 8.71 3.22
N GLU A 223 -19.42 9.28 3.70
CA GLU A 223 -19.45 10.08 4.93
C GLU A 223 -18.93 9.26 6.14
N GLU A 224 -19.39 8.02 6.29
CA GLU A 224 -18.89 7.10 7.34
C GLU A 224 -17.40 6.75 7.17
N ALA A 225 -16.93 6.55 5.94
CA ALA A 225 -15.52 6.24 5.68
C ALA A 225 -14.62 7.46 5.93
N LEU A 226 -15.10 8.65 5.58
CA LEU A 226 -14.45 9.93 5.89
C LEU A 226 -14.40 10.22 7.38
N ASP A 227 -15.13 9.52 8.25
CA ASP A 227 -15.04 9.67 9.71
C ASP A 227 -14.15 8.61 10.37
N LEU A 228 -13.55 7.69 9.61
CA LEU A 228 -12.70 6.66 10.19
C LEU A 228 -11.39 7.23 10.74
N TRP A 229 -11.17 6.99 12.03
CA TRP A 229 -9.97 7.43 12.76
C TRP A 229 -8.65 6.92 12.18
N VAL A 230 -8.64 5.80 11.47
CA VAL A 230 -7.41 5.20 10.90
C VAL A 230 -6.70 6.15 9.94
N PHE A 231 -7.45 6.98 9.21
CA PHE A 231 -6.89 7.93 8.25
C PHE A 231 -6.10 9.05 8.93
N ASP A 232 -6.31 9.28 10.23
CA ASP A 232 -5.55 10.27 11.01
C ASP A 232 -4.15 9.74 11.42
N HIS A 233 -3.85 8.48 11.14
CA HIS A 233 -2.60 7.81 11.54
C HIS A 233 -1.70 7.40 10.37
N VAL A 234 -2.08 7.66 9.12
CA VAL A 234 -1.32 7.25 7.94
C VAL A 234 -0.86 8.45 7.13
N ASP A 235 0.23 8.28 6.40
CA ASP A 235 0.81 9.32 5.55
C ASP A 235 0.25 9.24 4.11
N ALA A 236 -0.26 8.08 3.67
CA ALA A 236 -0.91 7.89 2.38
C ALA A 236 -1.90 6.71 2.39
N VAL A 237 -2.65 6.56 1.29
CA VAL A 237 -3.63 5.48 1.09
C VAL A 237 -3.33 4.71 -0.20
N GLU A 238 -3.32 3.38 -0.11
CA GLU A 238 -3.23 2.54 -1.30
C GLU A 238 -4.59 2.50 -2.02
N VAL A 239 -4.68 3.26 -3.11
CA VAL A 239 -5.89 3.34 -3.95
C VAL A 239 -5.79 2.38 -5.14
N HIS A 240 -4.61 2.31 -5.77
CA HIS A 240 -4.37 1.44 -6.90
C HIS A 240 -3.78 0.11 -6.42
N ASN A 241 -4.63 -0.77 -5.89
CA ASN A 241 -4.23 -2.12 -5.51
C ASN A 241 -4.56 -3.14 -6.63
N GLY A 242 -3.61 -4.00 -6.97
CA GLY A 242 -3.74 -4.97 -8.07
C GLY A 242 -4.87 -5.99 -7.91
N LEU A 243 -5.27 -6.30 -6.68
CA LEU A 243 -6.37 -7.21 -6.35
C LEU A 243 -7.70 -6.49 -6.11
N ALA A 244 -7.71 -5.15 -6.04
CA ALA A 244 -8.92 -4.35 -5.84
C ALA A 244 -9.68 -4.12 -7.16
N GLY A 245 -10.98 -4.37 -7.14
CA GLY A 245 -11.88 -4.09 -8.27
C GLY A 245 -12.20 -2.59 -8.44
N GLY A 246 -12.74 -2.19 -9.59
CA GLY A 246 -12.97 -0.78 -9.93
C GLY A 246 -13.82 0.01 -8.92
N ILE A 247 -14.82 -0.62 -8.29
CA ILE A 247 -15.64 0.02 -7.25
C ILE A 247 -14.82 0.30 -5.99
N GLU A 248 -13.99 -0.66 -5.57
CA GLU A 248 -13.15 -0.52 -4.38
C GLU A 248 -12.10 0.59 -4.59
N ARG A 249 -11.45 0.61 -5.77
CA ARG A 249 -10.50 1.66 -6.14
C ARG A 249 -11.17 3.04 -6.18
N ALA A 250 -12.32 3.15 -6.84
CA ALA A 250 -13.05 4.42 -6.91
C ALA A 250 -13.48 4.92 -5.52
N PHE A 251 -13.91 4.02 -4.63
CA PHE A 251 -14.26 4.37 -3.26
C PHE A 251 -13.04 4.80 -2.44
N ALA A 252 -11.93 4.07 -2.53
CA ALA A 252 -10.69 4.44 -1.86
C ALA A 252 -10.14 5.78 -2.37
N GLY A 253 -10.21 6.03 -3.67
CA GLY A 253 -9.87 7.32 -4.28
C GLY A 253 -10.73 8.46 -3.73
N ALA A 254 -12.05 8.29 -3.65
CA ALA A 254 -12.95 9.31 -3.11
C ALA A 254 -12.69 9.60 -1.62
N VAL A 255 -12.35 8.58 -0.83
CA VAL A 255 -11.99 8.76 0.59
C VAL A 255 -10.63 9.45 0.73
N ALA A 256 -9.63 9.06 -0.06
CA ALA A 256 -8.31 9.70 -0.05
C ALA A 256 -8.41 11.18 -0.46
N GLU A 257 -9.19 11.49 -1.50
CA GLU A 257 -9.47 12.86 -1.94
C GLU A 257 -10.15 13.67 -0.83
N GLY A 258 -11.23 13.14 -0.22
CA GLY A 258 -11.93 13.83 0.85
C GLY A 258 -11.13 13.98 2.16
N ARG A 259 -10.08 13.18 2.34
CA ARG A 259 -9.11 13.29 3.44
C ARG A 259 -7.83 14.06 3.07
N GLU A 260 -7.72 14.53 1.84
CA GLU A 260 -6.52 15.21 1.31
C GLU A 260 -5.24 14.36 1.50
N LEU A 261 -5.37 13.03 1.41
CA LEU A 261 -4.26 12.11 1.57
C LEU A 261 -3.64 11.76 0.20
N PRO A 262 -2.30 11.73 0.10
CA PRO A 262 -1.61 11.18 -1.05
C PRO A 262 -2.04 9.73 -1.32
N THR A 263 -1.92 9.31 -2.58
CA THR A 263 -2.30 7.97 -2.99
C THR A 263 -1.08 7.17 -3.42
N THR A 264 -1.14 5.86 -3.23
CA THR A 264 -0.13 4.92 -3.75
C THR A 264 -0.80 3.83 -4.57
N GLY A 265 0.04 3.08 -5.28
CA GLY A 265 -0.32 1.85 -5.95
C GLY A 265 0.72 0.75 -5.74
N GLY A 266 0.23 -0.48 -5.68
CA GLY A 266 1.04 -1.68 -5.60
C GLY A 266 0.21 -2.90 -6.00
N SER A 267 0.86 -3.87 -6.63
CA SER A 267 0.16 -5.02 -7.20
C SER A 267 -0.45 -5.94 -6.14
N ASP A 268 0.10 -5.92 -4.92
CA ASP A 268 -0.23 -6.87 -3.86
C ASP A 268 -0.02 -8.31 -4.36
N THR A 269 1.06 -8.47 -5.13
CA THR A 269 1.34 -9.69 -5.88
C THR A 269 1.71 -10.83 -4.93
N HIS A 270 1.01 -11.95 -5.09
CA HIS A 270 1.33 -13.21 -4.45
C HIS A 270 1.87 -14.24 -5.46
N ARG A 271 1.70 -13.95 -6.76
CA ARG A 271 2.16 -14.76 -7.88
C ARG A 271 2.85 -13.88 -8.91
N HIS A 272 4.01 -14.30 -9.40
CA HIS A 272 4.81 -13.51 -10.35
C HIS A 272 4.04 -12.85 -11.53
N PRO A 273 2.97 -13.42 -12.15
CA PRO A 273 2.28 -12.73 -13.24
C PRO A 273 1.51 -11.47 -12.80
N GLU A 274 1.23 -11.31 -11.50
CA GLU A 274 0.43 -10.22 -10.94
C GLU A 274 1.24 -8.94 -10.71
N VAL A 275 2.57 -9.04 -10.66
CA VAL A 275 3.46 -7.90 -10.40
C VAL A 275 3.22 -6.76 -11.39
N GLY A 276 3.27 -5.53 -10.90
CA GLY A 276 3.03 -4.34 -11.70
C GLY A 276 1.61 -4.22 -12.26
N ALA A 277 0.61 -4.93 -11.72
CA ALA A 277 -0.79 -4.66 -12.07
C ALA A 277 -1.22 -3.23 -11.80
N THR A 278 -0.59 -2.63 -10.81
CA THR A 278 -0.65 -1.22 -10.45
C THR A 278 0.71 -0.84 -9.87
N PHE A 279 0.98 0.46 -9.78
CA PHE A 279 2.27 0.97 -9.30
C PHE A 279 2.08 2.39 -8.75
N THR A 280 3.12 2.89 -8.08
CA THR A 280 3.20 4.28 -7.65
C THR A 280 4.12 5.04 -8.60
N VAL A 281 3.68 6.21 -9.01
CA VAL A 281 4.38 7.12 -9.91
C VAL A 281 5.09 8.19 -9.09
N PHE A 282 6.38 8.33 -9.32
CA PHE A 282 7.23 9.38 -8.73
C PHE A 282 7.83 10.22 -9.84
N ALA A 283 7.97 11.54 -9.63
CA ALA A 283 8.53 12.41 -10.66
C ALA A 283 9.99 12.05 -11.01
N ASP A 284 10.84 11.83 -10.00
CA ASP A 284 12.20 11.27 -10.07
C ASP A 284 12.72 11.13 -8.62
N GLY A 285 13.94 10.64 -8.43
CA GLY A 285 14.75 10.89 -7.24
C GLY A 285 14.80 9.75 -6.23
N ILE A 286 13.99 8.71 -6.41
CA ILE A 286 13.96 7.57 -5.49
C ILE A 286 15.15 6.66 -5.77
N ARG A 287 16.12 6.63 -4.84
CA ARG A 287 17.29 5.74 -4.90
C ARG A 287 17.46 4.90 -3.65
N THR A 288 16.87 5.36 -2.55
CA THR A 288 16.99 4.76 -1.22
C THR A 288 15.63 4.66 -0.54
N GLU A 289 15.54 3.83 0.50
CA GLU A 289 14.36 3.78 1.37
C GLU A 289 14.06 5.15 1.99
N ARG A 290 15.09 5.96 2.26
CA ARG A 290 14.88 7.30 2.81
C ARG A 290 14.19 8.22 1.81
N ASP A 291 14.61 8.20 0.55
CA ASP A 291 13.96 8.98 -0.51
C ASP A 291 12.50 8.59 -0.65
N LEU A 292 12.20 7.29 -0.59
CA LEU A 292 10.83 6.77 -0.62
C LEU A 292 10.00 7.31 0.56
N VAL A 293 10.53 7.23 1.78
CA VAL A 293 9.86 7.74 2.98
C VAL A 293 9.60 9.24 2.87
N ASP A 294 10.58 10.02 2.43
CA ASP A 294 10.46 11.46 2.27
C ASP A 294 9.43 11.83 1.18
N ALA A 295 9.37 11.07 0.08
CA ALA A 295 8.37 11.24 -0.96
C ALA A 295 6.95 10.94 -0.45
N ILE A 296 6.77 9.84 0.31
CA ILE A 296 5.46 9.48 0.88
C ILE A 296 4.97 10.58 1.83
N ARG A 297 5.82 10.98 2.79
CA ARG A 297 5.47 12.01 3.78
C ARG A 297 5.27 13.39 3.16
N GLY A 298 5.95 13.66 2.04
CA GLY A 298 5.80 14.89 1.26
C GLY A 298 4.62 14.89 0.29
N GLY A 299 3.94 13.76 0.09
CA GLY A 299 2.90 13.61 -0.92
C GLY A 299 3.41 13.79 -2.36
N LEU A 300 4.67 13.45 -2.61
CA LEU A 300 5.35 13.64 -3.90
C LEU A 300 5.21 12.40 -4.80
N MET A 301 4.02 11.83 -4.82
CA MET A 301 3.69 10.62 -5.55
C MET A 301 2.18 10.48 -5.75
N HIS A 302 1.79 9.63 -6.70
CA HIS A 302 0.41 9.17 -6.83
C HIS A 302 0.36 7.71 -7.25
N GLY A 303 -0.71 7.01 -6.86
CA GLY A 303 -0.97 5.67 -7.35
C GLY A 303 -1.53 5.72 -8.77
N GLY A 304 -1.15 4.74 -9.60
CA GLY A 304 -1.63 4.59 -10.95
C GLY A 304 -1.58 3.15 -11.46
N ASP A 305 -1.96 3.00 -12.72
CA ASP A 305 -1.81 1.78 -13.52
C ASP A 305 -1.52 2.14 -14.98
N TRP A 306 -1.22 1.14 -15.80
CA TRP A 306 -0.87 1.33 -17.22
C TRP A 306 -1.90 2.19 -17.96
N ALA A 307 -3.19 1.93 -17.75
CA ALA A 307 -4.26 2.62 -18.45
C ALA A 307 -4.42 4.08 -17.99
N SER A 308 -4.38 4.34 -16.68
CA SER A 308 -4.51 5.68 -16.09
C SER A 308 -3.32 6.58 -16.42
N GLU A 309 -2.11 6.01 -16.55
CA GLU A 309 -0.90 6.76 -16.95
C GLU A 309 -0.70 6.81 -18.48
N GLY A 310 -1.57 6.16 -19.27
CA GLY A 310 -1.45 6.12 -20.73
C GLY A 310 -0.22 5.37 -21.24
N ILE A 311 0.28 4.42 -20.46
CA ILE A 311 1.45 3.60 -20.76
C ILE A 311 0.97 2.25 -21.31
N PRO A 312 1.55 1.72 -22.41
CA PRO A 312 1.20 0.39 -22.90
C PRO A 312 1.46 -0.69 -21.84
N ASP A 313 0.43 -1.49 -21.56
CA ASP A 313 0.54 -2.63 -20.63
C ASP A 313 1.28 -3.80 -21.31
N ARG A 314 2.58 -3.93 -21.03
CA ARG A 314 3.44 -4.97 -21.59
C ARG A 314 3.29 -6.34 -20.91
N ARG A 315 2.36 -6.47 -19.94
CA ARG A 315 2.27 -7.67 -19.10
C ARG A 315 1.81 -8.92 -19.83
N HIS A 316 0.97 -8.73 -20.84
CA HIS A 316 0.47 -9.84 -21.66
C HIS A 316 1.53 -10.40 -22.62
N ASP A 317 2.48 -9.57 -23.04
CA ASP A 317 3.49 -9.95 -24.02
C ASP A 317 4.72 -10.62 -23.37
N ASN A 318 4.99 -10.30 -22.11
CA ASN A 318 6.25 -10.61 -21.46
C ASN A 318 6.08 -11.48 -20.22
N VAL A 319 5.62 -12.73 -20.32
CA VAL A 319 5.56 -13.62 -19.13
C VAL A 319 6.84 -14.45 -18.99
N VAL A 320 7.65 -14.15 -17.98
CA VAL A 320 8.84 -14.94 -17.63
C VAL A 320 8.40 -16.26 -17.01
N LYS A 321 8.61 -17.36 -17.73
CA LYS A 321 8.31 -18.72 -17.23
C LYS A 321 9.40 -19.17 -16.25
N ARG A 322 9.01 -19.85 -15.17
CA ARG A 322 9.96 -20.54 -14.29
C ARG A 322 10.78 -21.56 -15.09
N HIS A 323 12.08 -21.30 -15.27
CA HIS A 323 13.01 -22.35 -15.64
C HIS A 323 13.17 -23.29 -14.44
N HIS A 324 12.63 -24.51 -14.56
CA HIS A 324 12.96 -25.59 -13.64
C HIS A 324 14.41 -25.98 -13.89
N SER A 325 15.35 -25.45 -13.09
CA SER A 325 16.69 -26.05 -13.01
C SER A 325 16.56 -27.35 -12.22
N ALA A 326 16.27 -28.44 -12.93
CA ALA A 326 16.41 -29.80 -12.42
C ALA A 326 17.66 -30.41 -13.06
N ASN A 327 18.76 -30.37 -12.30
CA ASN A 327 19.89 -31.28 -12.31
C ASN A 327 20.15 -32.07 -13.60
N GLY A 328 21.07 -31.56 -14.43
CA GLY A 328 21.94 -32.43 -15.21
C GLY A 328 22.75 -33.30 -14.25
N LYS A 329 22.34 -34.55 -14.04
CA LYS A 329 23.25 -35.59 -13.57
C LYS A 329 23.95 -36.19 -14.78
N GLY A 330 25.27 -36.24 -14.64
CA GLY A 330 26.22 -36.46 -15.71
C GLY A 330 26.11 -37.81 -16.39
N ASN A 331 26.51 -37.76 -17.65
CA ASN A 331 26.95 -38.86 -18.45
C ASN A 331 28.37 -39.24 -17.98
N SER A 332 28.53 -40.37 -17.30
CA SER A 332 29.77 -41.17 -17.18
C SER A 332 29.50 -42.41 -16.36
#